data_AF-A0A9D7D832-F1
#
_entry.id   AF-A0A9D7D832-F1
#
_cell.length_a   1.000
_cell.length_b   1.000
_cell.length_c   1.000
_cell.angle_alpha   90.00
_cell.angle_beta   90.00
_cell.angle_gamma   90.00
#
_symmetry.space_group_name_H-M   'P 1'
#
loop_
_entity.id
_entity.type
_entity.pdbx_description
1 polymer ?
#
loop_
_entity_poly.entity_id
_entity_poly.type
_entity_poly.pdbx_seq_one_letter_code
_entity_poly.pdbx_strand_id
1 'polypeptide(L)'
;MKKFVVAAFLFGLAACAQQAPAPLEGAPLVTRGEYLVNSIGGCNDCHTPMTPQGPDMTRALQGSPLIFAPTIQIPWAPVAPAIAGGPAGYTDEQFVAFLQTGVKPDGSHPLPPMPAFRFNEEDARAAAAYIATLPRETSQP
;
A
#
# COMPACT_ATOMS: atom_id res chain seq x y z
N MET A 1 25.55 57.40 34.39
CA MET A 1 25.43 55.99 34.81
C MET A 1 24.14 55.41 34.23
N LYS A 2 24.20 54.72 33.07
CA LYS A 2 23.04 54.05 32.45
C LYS A 2 23.38 52.56 32.32
N LYS A 3 22.72 51.73 33.12
CA LYS A 3 22.88 50.27 33.10
C LYS A 3 21.99 49.73 31.99
N PHE A 4 22.59 49.18 30.93
CA PHE A 4 21.87 48.39 29.93
C PHE A 4 21.78 46.95 30.45
N VAL A 5 20.56 46.46 30.67
CA VAL A 5 20.29 45.05 30.93
C VAL A 5 20.02 44.41 29.58
N VAL A 6 20.97 43.61 29.10
CA VAL A 6 20.76 42.76 27.91
C VAL A 6 20.09 41.49 28.39
N ALA A 7 18.81 41.32 28.08
CA ALA A 7 18.09 40.08 28.29
C ALA A 7 18.47 39.10 27.16
N ALA A 8 19.25 38.08 27.51
CA ALA A 8 19.55 36.98 26.59
C ALA A 8 18.32 36.08 26.45
N PHE A 9 17.65 36.14 25.31
CA PHE A 9 16.63 35.16 24.94
C PHE A 9 17.33 33.88 24.50
N LEU A 10 17.31 32.86 25.37
CA LEU A 10 17.68 31.50 25.02
C LEU A 10 16.56 30.90 24.15
N PHE A 11 16.73 30.95 22.83
CA PHE A 11 15.92 30.18 21.89
C PHE A 11 16.27 28.70 22.09
N GLY A 12 15.42 27.98 22.82
CA GLY A 12 15.52 26.53 22.97
C GLY A 12 15.33 25.86 21.61
N LEU A 13 16.34 25.12 21.15
CA LEU A 13 16.24 24.20 20.03
C LEU A 13 15.24 23.10 20.41
N ALA A 14 13.97 23.29 20.06
CA ALA A 14 13.00 22.21 20.07
C ALA A 14 13.39 21.21 19.00
N ALA A 15 14.05 20.13 19.41
CA ALA A 15 14.33 18.99 18.56
C ALA A 15 12.98 18.40 18.11
N CYS A 16 12.65 18.53 16.83
CA CYS A 16 11.62 17.72 16.20
C CYS A 16 12.08 16.27 16.28
N ALA A 17 11.61 15.54 17.29
CA ALA A 17 11.77 14.10 17.32
C ALA A 17 11.06 13.54 16.08
N GLN A 18 11.81 12.97 15.14
CA GLN A 18 11.24 12.18 14.05
C GLN A 18 10.58 10.96 14.71
N GLN A 19 9.26 11.02 14.89
CA GLN A 19 8.48 9.88 15.34
C GLN A 19 8.62 8.79 14.27
N ALA A 20 9.06 7.61 14.71
CA ALA A 20 9.04 6.43 13.85
C ALA A 20 7.61 6.20 13.33
N PRO A 21 7.44 5.69 12.10
CA PRO A 21 6.12 5.36 11.58
C PRO A 21 5.38 4.43 12.54
N ALA A 22 4.08 4.65 12.71
CA ALA A 22 3.25 3.80 13.56
C ALA A 22 3.23 2.36 13.00
N PRO A 23 3.31 1.32 13.86
CA PRO A 23 3.18 -0.08 13.45
C PRO A 23 1.87 -0.34 12.70
N LEU A 24 1.90 -1.24 11.71
CA LEU A 24 0.73 -1.65 10.92
C LEU A 24 -0.14 -2.68 11.66
N GLU A 25 -0.49 -2.39 12.91
CA GLU A 25 -1.13 -3.35 13.82
C GLU A 25 -2.33 -2.74 14.53
N GLY A 26 -3.34 -3.56 14.83
CA GLY A 26 -4.52 -3.18 15.62
C GLY A 26 -5.86 -3.38 14.90
N ALA A 27 -6.85 -3.89 15.64
CA ALA A 27 -8.14 -4.30 15.07
C ALA A 27 -8.88 -3.20 14.29
N PRO A 28 -8.99 -1.93 14.76
CA PRO A 28 -9.67 -0.89 13.98
C PRO A 28 -8.99 -0.56 12.64
N LEU A 29 -7.65 -0.59 12.63
CA LEU A 29 -6.85 -0.32 11.43
C LEU A 29 -7.03 -1.44 10.40
N VAL A 30 -6.98 -2.69 10.84
CA VAL A 30 -7.20 -3.87 9.97
C VAL A 30 -8.63 -3.89 9.44
N THR A 31 -9.65 -3.61 10.25
CA THR A 31 -11.05 -3.53 9.77
C THR A 31 -11.24 -2.44 8.71
N ARG A 32 -10.62 -1.27 8.89
CA ARG A 32 -10.63 -0.22 7.86
C ARG A 32 -9.93 -0.68 6.59
N GLY A 33 -8.78 -1.35 6.73
CA GLY A 33 -8.02 -1.91 5.63
C GLY A 33 -8.81 -2.94 4.82
N GLU A 34 -9.51 -3.84 5.50
CA GLU A 34 -10.38 -4.84 4.88
C GLU A 34 -11.43 -4.17 4.00
N TYR A 35 -12.12 -3.15 4.52
CA TYR A 35 -13.09 -2.38 3.75
C TYR A 35 -12.46 -1.69 2.53
N LEU A 36 -11.32 -1.05 2.71
CA LEU A 36 -10.62 -0.38 1.62
C LEU A 36 -10.19 -1.37 0.53
N VAL A 37 -9.64 -2.52 0.89
CA VAL A 37 -9.12 -3.51 -0.06
C VAL A 37 -10.24 -4.29 -0.76
N ASN A 38 -11.27 -4.71 -0.01
CA ASN A 38 -12.33 -5.57 -0.53
C ASN A 38 -13.50 -4.80 -1.16
N SER A 39 -13.75 -3.54 -0.76
CA SER A 39 -14.94 -2.80 -1.21
C SER A 39 -14.62 -1.57 -2.05
N ILE A 40 -13.52 -0.86 -1.77
CA ILE A 40 -13.20 0.41 -2.45
C ILE A 40 -12.12 0.24 -3.52
N GLY A 41 -11.08 -0.53 -3.21
CA GLY A 41 -9.89 -0.68 -4.04
C GLY A 41 -10.02 -1.72 -5.14
N GLY A 42 -11.05 -2.56 -5.11
CA GLY A 42 -11.26 -3.63 -6.11
C GLY A 42 -10.06 -4.59 -6.21
N CYS A 43 -9.29 -4.76 -5.13
CA CYS A 43 -7.99 -5.46 -5.23
C CYS A 43 -8.18 -6.92 -5.66
N ASN A 44 -9.28 -7.56 -5.23
CA ASN A 44 -9.61 -8.92 -5.61
C ASN A 44 -9.96 -9.08 -7.11
N ASP A 45 -10.31 -8.01 -7.82
CA ASP A 45 -10.72 -8.11 -9.23
C ASP A 45 -9.57 -8.51 -10.15
N CYS A 46 -8.33 -8.18 -9.74
CA CYS A 46 -7.12 -8.51 -10.47
C CYS A 46 -6.20 -9.44 -9.68
N HIS A 47 -6.07 -9.24 -8.36
CA HIS A 47 -5.12 -10.00 -7.55
C HIS A 47 -5.68 -11.32 -7.01
N THR A 48 -6.91 -11.71 -7.34
CA THR A 48 -7.48 -13.02 -6.98
C THR A 48 -7.67 -13.86 -8.25
N PRO A 49 -7.29 -15.15 -8.24
CA PRO A 49 -7.53 -16.07 -9.35
C PRO A 49 -8.99 -16.06 -9.80
N MET A 50 -9.22 -15.95 -11.10
CA MET A 50 -10.56 -15.97 -11.67
C MET A 50 -10.94 -17.38 -12.13
N THR A 51 -12.14 -17.81 -11.77
CA THR A 51 -12.76 -19.05 -12.24
C THR A 51 -13.98 -18.72 -13.10
N PRO A 52 -14.56 -19.68 -13.85
CA PRO A 52 -15.82 -19.45 -14.55
C PRO A 52 -16.99 -19.06 -13.64
N GLN A 53 -16.89 -19.29 -12.33
CA GLN A 53 -17.89 -18.92 -11.33
C GLN A 53 -17.63 -17.55 -10.67
N GLY A 54 -16.53 -16.89 -11.03
CA GLY A 54 -16.07 -15.65 -10.40
C GLY A 54 -14.73 -15.81 -9.66
N PRO A 55 -14.33 -14.83 -8.84
CA PRO A 55 -13.05 -14.87 -8.13
C PRO A 55 -13.02 -16.02 -7.12
N ASP A 56 -11.93 -16.78 -7.12
CA ASP A 56 -11.66 -17.83 -6.13
C ASP A 56 -11.20 -17.20 -4.81
N MET A 57 -12.17 -16.87 -3.96
CA MET A 57 -11.89 -16.24 -2.67
C MET A 57 -11.17 -17.17 -1.69
N THR A 58 -11.05 -18.47 -1.96
CA THR A 58 -10.17 -19.36 -1.16
C THR A 58 -8.70 -19.02 -1.38
N ARG A 59 -8.38 -18.35 -2.49
CA ARG A 59 -7.05 -17.86 -2.87
C ARG A 59 -7.06 -16.33 -3.06
N ALA A 60 -7.80 -15.63 -2.21
CA ALA A 60 -7.89 -14.18 -2.23
C ALA A 60 -6.51 -13.52 -2.19
N LEU A 61 -6.28 -12.59 -3.11
CA LEU A 61 -5.06 -11.77 -3.21
C LEU A 61 -3.74 -12.56 -3.42
N GLN A 62 -3.83 -13.82 -3.86
CA GLN A 62 -2.68 -14.68 -4.21
C GLN A 62 -2.14 -14.44 -5.62
N GLY A 63 -2.60 -13.40 -6.32
CA GLY A 63 -2.20 -13.07 -7.69
C GLY A 63 -2.87 -13.95 -8.74
N SER A 64 -2.90 -13.46 -9.98
CA SER A 64 -3.51 -14.17 -11.11
C SER A 64 -2.98 -13.63 -12.45
N PRO A 65 -2.83 -14.48 -13.47
CA PRO A 65 -2.86 -14.02 -14.86
C PRO A 65 -4.12 -13.21 -15.11
N LEU A 66 -4.00 -12.10 -15.84
CA LEU A 66 -5.16 -11.31 -16.23
C LEU A 66 -5.88 -12.01 -17.38
N ILE A 67 -7.18 -12.20 -17.24
CA ILE A 67 -8.03 -12.86 -18.25
C ILE A 67 -8.54 -11.88 -19.33
N PHE A 68 -8.02 -10.65 -19.34
CA PHE A 68 -8.38 -9.61 -20.28
C PHE A 68 -7.15 -8.80 -20.68
N ALA A 69 -7.24 -8.20 -21.86
CA ALA A 69 -6.17 -7.41 -22.45
C ALA A 69 -6.77 -6.25 -23.26
N PRO A 70 -6.02 -5.16 -23.47
CA PRO A 70 -6.47 -4.03 -24.28
C PRO A 70 -6.62 -4.46 -25.74
N THR A 71 -7.57 -3.84 -26.45
CA THR A 71 -7.78 -4.07 -27.90
C THR A 71 -6.78 -3.33 -28.79
N ILE A 72 -6.00 -2.41 -28.20
CA ILE A 72 -4.94 -1.66 -28.84
C ILE A 72 -3.59 -2.01 -28.21
N GLN A 73 -2.51 -1.91 -28.99
CA GLN A 73 -1.17 -2.22 -28.50
C GLN A 73 -0.67 -1.11 -27.56
N ILE A 74 -0.67 -1.38 -26.27
CA ILE A 74 -0.11 -0.51 -25.22
C ILE A 74 0.68 -1.35 -24.21
N PRO A 75 1.58 -0.74 -23.42
CA PRO A 75 2.17 -1.42 -22.27
C PRO A 75 1.07 -1.93 -21.32
N TRP A 76 1.14 -3.21 -20.94
CA TRP A 76 0.11 -3.89 -20.17
C TRP A 76 0.73 -4.92 -19.23
N ALA A 77 0.21 -5.03 -18.01
CA ALA A 77 0.58 -6.10 -17.09
C ALA A 77 -0.13 -7.41 -17.49
N PRO A 78 0.58 -8.48 -17.86
CA PRO A 78 -0.07 -9.76 -18.17
C PRO A 78 -0.54 -10.51 -16.91
N VAL A 79 0.00 -10.15 -15.74
CA VAL A 79 -0.21 -10.84 -14.46
C VAL A 79 -0.31 -9.79 -13.36
N ALA A 80 -1.28 -9.95 -12.46
CA ALA A 80 -1.31 -9.27 -11.18
C ALA A 80 -0.53 -10.10 -10.13
N PRO A 81 0.46 -9.53 -9.44
CA PRO A 81 1.28 -10.28 -8.48
C PRO A 81 0.47 -10.68 -7.23
N ALA A 82 0.91 -11.70 -6.49
CA ALA A 82 0.40 -11.95 -5.15
C ALA A 82 0.73 -10.77 -4.22
N ILE A 83 -0.27 -10.28 -3.50
CA ILE A 83 -0.10 -9.21 -2.51
C ILE A 83 -0.41 -9.67 -1.08
N ALA A 84 -1.14 -10.77 -0.88
CA ALA A 84 -1.39 -11.36 0.43
C ALA A 84 -0.07 -11.54 1.22
N GLY A 85 -0.04 -11.13 2.48
CA GLY A 85 1.16 -11.12 3.32
C GLY A 85 2.18 -10.03 2.98
N GLY A 86 1.77 -8.99 2.24
CA GLY A 86 2.61 -7.87 1.80
C GLY A 86 3.39 -8.18 0.51
N PRO A 87 3.33 -7.31 -0.52
CA PRO A 87 3.90 -7.62 -1.84
C PRO A 87 5.40 -7.90 -1.79
N ALA A 88 5.84 -8.95 -2.49
CA ALA A 88 7.23 -9.35 -2.52
C ALA A 88 8.15 -8.20 -3.03
N GLY A 89 9.26 -7.97 -2.33
CA GLY A 89 10.23 -6.93 -2.69
C GLY A 89 9.88 -5.51 -2.21
N TYR A 90 8.80 -5.35 -1.43
CA TYR A 90 8.45 -4.10 -0.78
C TYR A 90 8.70 -4.21 0.73
N THR A 91 9.24 -3.15 1.34
CA THR A 91 9.03 -2.91 2.76
C THR A 91 7.61 -2.39 3.01
N ASP A 92 7.14 -2.45 4.25
CA ASP A 92 5.83 -1.91 4.64
C ASP A 92 5.69 -0.44 4.26
N GLU A 93 6.70 0.39 4.54
CA GLU A 93 6.70 1.82 4.21
C GLU A 93 6.72 2.07 2.71
N GLN A 94 7.44 1.24 1.95
CA GLN A 94 7.45 1.33 0.49
C GLN A 94 6.07 0.99 -0.08
N PHE A 95 5.39 0.00 0.49
CA PHE A 95 4.04 -0.35 0.06
C PHE A 95 3.03 0.74 0.42
N VAL A 96 3.12 1.29 1.64
CA VAL A 96 2.32 2.45 2.06
C VAL A 96 2.58 3.66 1.15
N ALA A 97 3.83 3.94 0.78
CA ALA A 97 4.16 5.02 -0.16
C ALA A 97 3.61 4.76 -1.56
N PHE A 98 3.67 3.51 -2.03
CA PHE A 98 3.09 3.11 -3.32
C PHE A 98 1.57 3.34 -3.34
N LEU A 99 0.84 2.98 -2.28
CA LEU A 99 -0.60 3.19 -2.19
C LEU A 99 -1.02 4.67 -2.13
N GLN A 100 -0.13 5.55 -1.64
CA GLN A 100 -0.36 7.00 -1.61
C GLN A 100 -0.03 7.69 -2.94
N THR A 101 0.97 7.18 -3.67
CA THR A 101 1.58 7.91 -4.80
C THR A 101 1.37 7.26 -6.15
N GLY A 102 1.11 5.95 -6.19
CA GLY A 102 1.13 5.14 -7.40
C GLY A 102 2.53 5.02 -8.03
N VAL A 103 3.60 5.22 -7.26
CA VAL A 103 5.00 5.12 -7.72
C VAL A 103 5.67 3.95 -7.00
N LYS A 104 6.28 3.04 -7.77
CA LYS A 104 7.00 1.88 -7.25
C LYS A 104 8.33 2.32 -6.59
N PRO A 105 8.96 1.46 -5.77
CA PRO A 105 10.24 1.78 -5.12
C PRO A 105 11.37 2.11 -6.11
N ASP A 106 11.31 1.59 -7.33
CA ASP A 106 12.25 1.87 -8.42
C ASP A 106 11.98 3.21 -9.14
N GLY A 107 10.96 3.96 -8.73
CA GLY A 107 10.56 5.24 -9.31
C GLY A 107 9.64 5.15 -10.53
N SER A 108 9.36 3.96 -11.05
CA SER A 108 8.45 3.78 -12.18
C SER A 108 7.00 3.54 -11.73
N HIS A 109 6.06 3.60 -12.68
CA HIS A 109 4.63 3.42 -12.40
C HIS A 109 4.17 1.98 -12.67
N PRO A 110 3.08 1.51 -12.02
CA PRO A 110 2.49 0.24 -12.37
C PRO A 110 1.93 0.29 -13.80
N LEU A 111 2.00 -0.83 -14.52
CA LEU A 111 1.37 -0.93 -15.83
C LEU A 111 -0.15 -1.05 -15.68
N PRO A 112 -0.93 -0.57 -16.66
CA PRO A 112 -2.35 -0.86 -16.73
C PRO A 112 -2.61 -2.38 -16.70
N PRO A 113 -3.72 -2.84 -16.10
CA PRO A 113 -4.86 -2.05 -15.62
C PRO A 113 -4.73 -1.55 -14.18
N MET A 114 -3.61 -1.81 -13.49
CA MET A 114 -3.47 -1.42 -12.08
C MET A 114 -3.57 0.10 -11.92
N PRO A 115 -4.52 0.61 -11.11
CA PRO A 115 -4.66 2.04 -10.90
C PRO A 115 -3.49 2.59 -10.07
N ALA A 116 -3.13 3.84 -10.35
CA ALA A 116 -2.26 4.62 -9.46
C ALA A 116 -3.08 5.13 -8.28
N PHE A 117 -3.14 4.36 -7.20
CA PHE A 117 -3.85 4.76 -5.98
C PHE A 117 -3.32 6.07 -5.39
N ARG A 118 -4.22 6.77 -4.69
CA ARG A 118 -3.99 8.06 -4.02
C ARG A 118 -4.64 8.08 -2.64
N PHE A 119 -4.48 6.99 -1.90
CA PHE A 119 -4.94 6.96 -0.51
C PHE A 119 -4.21 8.01 0.30
N ASN A 120 -4.88 8.56 1.32
CA ASN A 120 -4.17 9.32 2.34
C ASN A 120 -3.31 8.35 3.18
N GLU A 121 -2.45 8.88 4.05
CA GLU A 121 -1.53 8.05 4.82
C GLU A 121 -2.27 7.03 5.71
N GLU A 122 -3.36 7.43 6.36
CA GLU A 122 -4.15 6.56 7.24
C GLU A 122 -4.73 5.37 6.45
N ASP A 123 -5.31 5.62 5.29
CA ASP A 123 -5.92 4.61 4.42
C ASP A 123 -4.88 3.68 3.80
N ALA A 124 -3.74 4.24 3.38
CA ALA A 124 -2.63 3.45 2.85
C ALA A 124 -2.07 2.50 3.92
N ARG A 125 -1.90 2.98 5.15
CA ARG A 125 -1.48 2.14 6.29
C ARG A 125 -2.53 1.10 6.64
N ALA A 126 -3.82 1.47 6.65
CA ALA A 126 -4.90 0.52 6.91
C ALA A 126 -4.93 -0.61 5.88
N ALA A 127 -4.89 -0.29 4.59
CA ALA A 127 -4.87 -1.26 3.52
C ALA A 127 -3.62 -2.17 3.60
N ALA A 128 -2.43 -1.59 3.83
CA ALA A 128 -1.21 -2.36 4.02
C ALA A 128 -1.30 -3.30 5.23
N ALA A 129 -1.81 -2.83 6.37
CA ALA A 129 -2.00 -3.62 7.58
C ALA A 129 -2.91 -4.83 7.33
N TYR A 130 -4.08 -4.63 6.71
CA TYR A 130 -4.96 -5.75 6.36
C TYR A 130 -4.28 -6.75 5.42
N ILE A 131 -3.62 -6.29 4.36
CA ILE A 131 -2.93 -7.15 3.41
C ILE A 131 -1.84 -7.99 4.09
N ALA A 132 -1.11 -7.40 5.05
CA ALA A 132 -0.10 -8.09 5.84
C ALA A 132 -0.68 -9.21 6.73
N THR A 133 -1.95 -9.13 7.14
CA THR A 133 -2.60 -10.21 7.92
C THR A 133 -2.92 -11.46 7.12
N LEU A 134 -2.94 -11.35 5.79
CA LEU A 134 -3.36 -12.45 4.92
C LEU A 134 -2.24 -13.49 4.73
N PRO A 135 -2.56 -14.78 4.70
CA PRO A 135 -1.56 -15.81 4.46
C PRO A 135 -1.00 -15.68 3.03
N ARG A 136 0.31 -15.83 2.87
CA ARG A 136 0.97 -15.92 1.55
C ARG A 136 1.20 -17.38 1.19
N GLU A 137 0.73 -17.80 0.02
CA GLU A 137 1.15 -19.07 -0.56
C GLU A 137 2.59 -18.91 -1.08
N THR A 138 3.54 -19.70 -0.57
CA THR A 138 4.96 -19.63 -0.97
C THR A 138 5.25 -20.31 -2.31
N SER A 139 4.20 -20.75 -3.01
CA SER A 139 4.27 -21.48 -4.27
C SER A 139 3.17 -20.98 -5.22
N GLN A 140 3.44 -19.91 -5.97
CA GLN A 140 2.75 -19.69 -7.24
C GLN A 140 3.53 -20.44 -8.34
N PRO A 141 2.87 -21.16 -9.25
CA PRO A 141 3.51 -21.69 -10.45
C PRO A 141 4.00 -20.57 -11.39
#